data_AF-A0A950CTS0-F1
#
_entry.id   AF-A0A950CTS0-F1
#
_cell.length_a   1.000
_cell.length_b   1.000
_cell.length_c   1.000
_cell.angle_alpha   90.00
_cell.angle_beta   90.00
_cell.angle_gamma   90.00
#
_symmetry.space_group_name_H-M   'P 1'
#
loop_
_entity.id
_entity.type
_entity.pdbx_description
1 polymer ?
#
loop_
_entity_poly.entity_id
_entity_poly.type
_entity_poly.pdbx_seq_one_letter_code
_entity_poly.pdbx_strand_id
1 'polypeptide(L)' 'MIEELARHGYKMSPGTMYPILHGLEKRGYVKSAEFRSGKVRRRLYRATPAGRKALKAAKQKVRELFGELIEGK' A
#
# COMPACT_ATOMS: atom_id res chain seq x y z
N MET A 1 1.44 4.06 -9.58
CA MET A 1 1.19 3.01 -8.56
C MET A 1 0.61 1.76 -9.20
N ILE A 2 -0.50 1.83 -9.96
CA ILE A 2 -0.99 0.68 -10.74
C ILE A 2 0.09 0.15 -11.70
N GLU A 3 0.73 1.03 -12.47
CA GLU A 3 1.84 0.66 -13.37
C GLU A 3 3.02 0.02 -12.61
N GLU A 4 3.35 0.53 -11.43
CA GLU A 4 4.45 0.00 -10.62
C GLU A 4 4.13 -1.39 -10.07
N LEU A 5 2.89 -1.61 -9.62
CA LEU A 5 2.43 -2.93 -9.19
C LEU A 5 2.38 -3.91 -10.37
N ALA A 6 2.02 -3.44 -11.57
CA ALA A 6 2.07 -4.25 -12.79
C ALA A 6 3.50 -4.68 -13.13
N ARG A 7 4.52 -3.82 -12.93
CA ARG A 7 5.94 -4.19 -13.06
C ARG A 7 6.37 -5.29 -12.10
N HIS A 8 5.73 -5.40 -10.94
CA HIS A 8 5.92 -6.49 -9.98
C HIS A 8 5.02 -7.71 -10.23
N GLY A 9 4.32 -7.77 -11.38
CA GLY A 9 3.48 -8.90 -11.78
C GLY A 9 2.04 -8.85 -11.28
N TYR A 10 1.63 -7.79 -10.57
CA TYR A 10 0.25 -7.65 -10.10
C TYR A 10 -0.66 -7.03 -11.17
N LYS A 11 -1.71 -7.76 -11.58
CA LYS A 11 -2.78 -7.20 -12.42
C LYS A 11 -3.80 -6.50 -11.55
N MET A 12 -3.75 -5.17 -11.49
CA MET A 12 -4.69 -4.36 -10.71
C MET A 12 -5.43 -3.34 -11.58
N SER A 13 -6.74 -3.27 -11.42
CA SER A 13 -7.56 -2.23 -12.02
C SER A 13 -7.69 -1.02 -11.07
N PRO A 14 -8.09 0.16 -11.57
CA PRO A 14 -8.53 1.27 -10.72
C PRO A 14 -9.60 0.86 -9.70
N GLY A 15 -10.53 -0.01 -10.11
CA GLY A 15 -11.61 -0.54 -9.26
C GLY A 15 -11.12 -1.41 -8.10
N THR A 16 -9.91 -1.95 -8.17
CA THR A 16 -9.27 -2.67 -7.05
C THR A 16 -8.35 -1.76 -6.25
N MET A 17 -7.59 -0.91 -6.95
CA MET A 17 -6.56 -0.05 -6.35
C MET A 17 -7.16 0.97 -5.38
N TYR A 18 -8.21 1.69 -5.79
CA TYR A 18 -8.77 2.77 -5.00
C TYR A 18 -9.47 2.29 -3.73
N PRO A 19 -10.26 1.18 -3.74
CA PRO A 19 -10.78 0.61 -2.49
C PRO A 19 -9.70 0.21 -1.48
N ILE A 20 -8.57 -0.33 -1.93
CA ILE A 20 -7.45 -0.65 -1.04
C ILE A 20 -6.87 0.61 -0.40
N LEU A 21 -6.64 1.67 -1.19
CA LEU A 21 -6.13 2.94 -0.67
C LEU A 21 -7.11 3.58 0.33
N HIS A 22 -8.41 3.55 0.05
CA HIS A 22 -9.44 4.02 0.98
C HIS A 22 -9.45 3.20 2.27
N GLY A 23 -9.30 1.88 2.19
CA GLY A 23 -9.20 1.02 3.37
C GLY A 23 -7.97 1.32 4.23
N LEU A 24 -6.82 1.59 3.60
CA LEU A 24 -5.59 1.97 4.30
C LEU A 24 -5.69 3.36 4.94
N GLU A 25 -6.38 4.30 4.29
CA GLU A 25 -6.63 5.63 4.83
C GLU A 25 -7.61 5.60 6.01
N LYS A 26 -8.70 4.84 5.91
CA LYS A 26 -9.66 4.62 7.01
C LYS A 26 -9.00 4.01 8.26
N ARG A 27 -7.99 3.16 8.06
CA ARG A 27 -7.18 2.58 9.15
C ARG A 27 -6.08 3.52 9.66
N GLY A 28 -5.92 4.71 9.07
CA GLY A 28 -4.92 5.69 9.45
C GLY A 28 -3.49 5.35 9.03
N TYR A 29 -3.30 4.36 8.15
CA TYR A 29 -1.96 3.95 7.68
C TYR A 29 -1.43 4.81 6.54
N VAL A 30 -2.35 5.38 5.76
CA VAL A 30 -2.05 6.32 4.69
C VAL A 30 -2.88 7.58 4.91
N LYS A 31 -2.39 8.72 4.44
CA LYS A 31 -3.18 9.94 4.30
C LYS A 31 -3.09 10.45 2.88
N SER A 32 -4.19 10.99 2.39
CA SER A 32 -4.24 11.66 1.11
C SER A 32 -4.10 13.18 1.25
N ALA A 33 -3.67 13.83 0.17
CA ALA A 33 -3.73 15.26 -0.01
C ALA A 33 -4.15 15.54 -1.47
N GLU A 34 -5.01 16.53 -1.66
CA GLU A 34 -5.32 17.01 -3.00
C GLU A 34 -4.26 18.00 -3.45
N PHE A 35 -3.66 17.71 -4.59
CA PHE A 35 -2.72 18.57 -5.26
C PHE A 35 -3.37 19.14 -6.51
N ARG A 36 -3.37 20.47 -6.62
CA ARG A 36 -3.89 21.18 -7.78
C ARG A 36 -2.76 21.92 -8.47
N SER A 37 -2.60 21.65 -9.77
CA SER A 37 -1.76 22.44 -10.66
C SER A 37 -2.62 22.90 -11.83
N GLY A 38 -3.04 24.18 -11.79
CA GLY A 38 -3.98 24.76 -12.74
C GLY A 38 -5.32 24.01 -12.78
N LYS A 39 -5.64 23.41 -13.93
CA LYS A 39 -6.85 22.60 -14.15
C LYS A 39 -6.71 21.15 -13.68
N VAL A 40 -5.49 20.65 -13.47
CA VAL A 40 -5.24 19.27 -13.09
C VAL A 40 -5.39 19.10 -11.59
N ARG A 41 -6.25 18.17 -11.18
CA ARG A 41 -6.40 17.73 -9.79
C ARG A 41 -5.87 16.31 -9.65
N ARG A 42 -4.98 16.08 -8.68
CA ARG A 42 -4.44 14.77 -8.36
C ARG A 42 -4.56 14.53 -6.86
N ARG A 43 -4.93 13.32 -6.47
CA ARG A 43 -4.86 12.90 -5.07
C ARG A 43 -3.54 12.15 -4.86
N LEU A 44 -2.71 12.66 -3.96
CA LEU A 44 -1.44 12.05 -3.58
C LEU A 44 -1.60 11.35 -2.24
N TYR A 45 -1.04 10.15 -2.11
CA TYR A 45 -1.11 9.34 -0.92
C TYR A 45 0.27 9.20 -0.29
N ARG A 46 0.37 9.31 1.04
CA ARG A 46 1.61 9.07 1.78
C ARG A 46 1.38 8.25 3.04
N ALA A 47 2.33 7.39 3.37
CA ALA A 47 2.30 6.64 4.62
C ALA A 47 2.38 7.58 5.84
N THR A 48 1.56 7.30 6.86
CA THR A 48 1.62 7.96 8.16
C THR A 48 2.69 7.31 9.06
N PRO A 49 3.03 7.90 10.22
CA PRO A 49 3.87 7.22 11.21
C PRO A 49 3.29 5.86 11.63
N ALA A 50 1.97 5.78 11.86
CA ALA A 50 1.28 4.53 12.16
C ALA A 50 1.40 3.51 11.02
N GLY A 51 1.24 3.95 9.77
CA GLY A 51 1.42 3.10 8.59
C GLY A 51 2.84 2.56 8.43
N ARG A 52 3.87 3.37 8.75
CA ARG A 52 5.27 2.92 8.74
C ARG A 52 5.52 1.86 9.82
N LYS A 53 4.95 2.02 11.02
CA LYS A 53 5.02 1.02 12.09
C LYS A 53 4.31 -0.28 11.67
N ALA A 54 3.12 -0.17 11.09
CA ALA A 54 2.36 -1.31 10.57
C ALA A 54 3.13 -2.05 9.46
N LEU A 55 3.77 -1.32 8.54
CA LEU A 55 4.61 -1.90 7.50
C LEU A 55 5.79 -2.68 8.07
N LYS A 56 6.47 -2.15 9.10
CA LYS A 56 7.57 -2.87 9.78
C LYS A 56 7.08 -4.17 10.39
N ALA A 57 5.94 -4.14 11.09
CA ALA A 57 5.33 -5.35 11.66
C ALA A 57 4.90 -6.36 10.59
N ALA A 58 4.29 -5.90 9.50
CA ALA A 58 3.87 -6.77 8.38
C ALA A 58 5.07 -7.45 7.72
N LYS A 59 6.17 -6.72 7.49
CA LYS A 59 7.41 -7.30 6.95
C LYS A 59 7.99 -8.38 7.86
N GLN A 60 7.93 -8.19 9.18
CA GLN A 60 8.38 -9.20 10.14
C GLN A 60 7.54 -10.47 10.03
N LYS A 61 6.21 -10.35 10.03
CA LYS A 61 5.30 -11.49 9.87
C LYS A 61 5.49 -12.25 8.56
N VAL A 62 5.73 -11.52 7.46
CA VAL A 62 6.01 -12.14 6.16
C VAL A 62 7.30 -12.96 6.22
N ARG A 63 8.36 -12.45 6.86
CA ARG A 63 9.61 -13.20 7.02
C ARG A 63 9.44 -14.46 7.86
N GLU A 64 8.71 -14.37 8.97
CA GLU A 64 8.38 -15.51 9.82
C GLU A 64 7.63 -16.58 9.02
N LEU A 65 6.57 -16.18 8.31
CA LEU A 65 5.80 -17.09 7.45
C LEU A 65 6.67 -17.76 6.37
N PHE A 66 7.53 -17.01 5.70
CA PHE A 66 8.44 -17.60 4.71
C PHE A 66 9.45 -18.56 5.34
N GLY A 67 9.94 -18.27 6.55
CA GLY A 67 10.79 -19.18 7.32
C GLY A 67 10.06 -20.50 7.61
N GLU A 68 8.84 -20.42 8.13
CA GLU A 68 8.01 -21.61 8.41
C GLU A 68 7.76 -22.45 7.14
N LEU A 69 7.43 -21.80 6.01
CA LEU A 69 7.12 -22.49 4.76
C LEU A 69 8.33 -23.13 4.06
N ILE A 70 9.53 -22.56 4.22
CA ILE A 70 10.75 -23.01 3.52
C ILE A 70 11.59 -23.95 4.39
N GLU A 71 11.68 -23.69 5.69
CA GLU A 71 12.52 -24.48 6.61
C GLU A 71 11.83 -25.77 7.09
N GLY A 72 10.54 -25.96 6.77
CA GLY A 72 9.85 -27.24 6.94
C GLY A 72 9.95 -27.79 8.36
N LYS A 73 9.31 -27.13 9.32
CA LYS A 73 8.84 -27.80 10.53
C LYS A 73 7.35 -28.05 10.44
#